data_AF-A0A415HFQ9-F1
#
_entry.id   AF-A0A415HFQ9-F1
#
_cell.length_a   1.000
_cell.length_b   1.000
_cell.length_c   1.000
_cell.angle_alpha   90.00
_cell.angle_beta   90.00
_cell.angle_gamma   90.00
#
_symmetry.space_group_name_H-M   'P 1'
#
loop_
_entity.id
_entity.type
_entity.pdbx_description
1 polymer ?
#
loop_
_entity_poly.entity_id
_entity_poly.type
_entity_poly.pdbx_seq_one_letter_code
_entity_poly.pdbx_strand_id
1 'polypeptide(L)'
;MLGVYIVRYQGGPTSLYGGDAKWNTVILDLRNDFMNLSNNQDIEEFYPVIASDLGICVGVVRMLPGSRLNDHLVAWLFIPQRTSISGQKLYDKLRELREIIGESKIDVGKCHEIENWKSNNDIDTNFLLSKQKSDSKAYFRVETTDFNMIEILDKLYQESYFYYKVVYLLKMKDRSCSFPVDWDMENISEKFVEETKSLQMPQIPAGIKVIIGESTLSTENNSGNYCIPSNINKARVTRDGFKDILVSRLLDFENDHFFSKLSWEKIINGDFFTINSSDKKNQKISSFALTVNGKNLHSDSDEICLPENKLFEVNVAVEANGYKKYEGTVDLKNCSSKSPFVIELTKEKKAYDLVIPYSVKSRKDKTKYSIFIEDWRDCSIEGYRTNEYKNNEIHFKYDSRYWIRSNGKLIILVLFLVLLLGGGIGSGSMIIKNNISERKYTDSIGKLNNEIDSLIRLKSLTSVVVSTNVEPAVNSVSNDTITAITYLDNNETWWRNQMDSIKYLEGLWDVLNSRKIAKIKEWDEKLSKSQKWKTLRQTVEKSGSGPFRGENQFDIKVEDYINSFRSKPPKPRQEQHANTDSSINGL
;
A
#
# COMPACT_ATOMS: atom_id res chain seq x y z
N MET A 1 -3.79 -33.04 26.31
CA MET A 1 -3.68 -34.50 26.12
C MET A 1 -2.86 -34.73 24.87
N LEU A 2 -1.90 -35.65 24.90
CA LEU A 2 -1.14 -35.98 23.69
C LEU A 2 -2.06 -36.76 22.72
N GLY A 3 -1.72 -36.77 21.44
CA GLY A 3 -2.42 -37.60 20.45
C GLY A 3 -1.51 -38.69 19.90
N VAL A 4 -2.02 -39.90 19.73
CA VAL A 4 -1.29 -40.98 19.06
C VAL A 4 -2.04 -41.36 17.77
N TYR A 5 -1.30 -41.48 16.67
CA TYR A 5 -1.83 -41.97 15.40
C TYR A 5 -0.90 -43.00 14.79
N ILE A 6 -1.41 -44.20 14.54
CA ILE A 6 -0.61 -45.30 13.97
C ILE A 6 -1.17 -45.64 12.61
N VAL A 7 -0.31 -45.62 11.59
CA VAL A 7 -0.69 -45.85 10.20
C VAL A 7 0.26 -46.82 9.53
N ARG A 8 -0.31 -47.82 8.87
CA ARG A 8 0.40 -48.79 8.03
C ARG A 8 0.30 -48.37 6.57
N TYR A 9 1.42 -48.38 5.87
CA TYR A 9 1.48 -48.16 4.42
C TYR A 9 1.83 -49.47 3.73
N GLN A 10 0.82 -50.13 3.15
CA GLN A 10 0.98 -51.37 2.39
C GLN A 10 0.02 -51.36 1.19
N GLY A 11 0.46 -50.76 0.07
CA GLY A 11 -0.42 -50.47 -1.08
C GLY A 11 -1.36 -49.27 -0.90
N GLY A 12 -1.44 -48.72 0.32
CA GLY A 12 -2.15 -47.49 0.68
C GLY A 12 -2.07 -47.26 2.21
N PRO A 13 -2.41 -46.06 2.71
CA PRO A 13 -2.48 -45.80 4.15
C PRO A 13 -3.67 -46.52 4.78
N THR A 14 -3.43 -47.26 5.86
CA THR A 14 -4.45 -47.89 6.70
C THR A 14 -4.22 -47.45 8.15
N SER A 15 -5.18 -46.72 8.73
CA SER A 15 -5.10 -46.36 10.15
C SER A 15 -5.31 -47.60 11.02
N LEU A 16 -4.38 -47.83 11.94
CA LEU A 16 -4.47 -48.87 12.96
C LEU A 16 -4.93 -48.31 14.32
N TYR A 17 -4.73 -47.01 14.55
CA TYR A 17 -5.14 -46.29 15.75
C TYR A 17 -5.27 -44.78 15.46
N GLY A 18 -6.21 -44.08 16.10
CA GLY A 18 -6.29 -42.61 16.14
C GLY A 18 -6.79 -41.88 14.89
N GLY A 19 -7.48 -42.57 13.96
CA GLY A 19 -7.81 -42.06 12.61
C GLY A 19 -8.63 -40.77 12.50
N ASP A 20 -9.40 -40.41 13.53
CA ASP A 20 -10.42 -39.35 13.43
C ASP A 20 -9.97 -37.97 13.96
N ALA A 21 -8.69 -37.81 14.30
CA ALA A 21 -8.21 -36.56 14.87
C ALA A 21 -7.96 -35.47 13.81
N LYS A 22 -8.42 -34.23 14.07
CA LYS A 22 -8.25 -33.09 13.15
C LYS A 22 -6.80 -32.82 12.76
N TRP A 23 -5.85 -33.08 13.66
CA TRP A 23 -4.43 -32.86 13.41
C TRP A 23 -3.83 -33.89 12.44
N ASN A 24 -4.50 -35.01 12.14
CA ASN A 24 -4.00 -35.99 11.18
C ASN A 24 -3.80 -35.40 9.78
N THR A 25 -4.48 -34.29 9.44
CA THR A 25 -4.34 -33.60 8.15
C THR A 25 -2.98 -32.93 7.96
N VAL A 26 -2.19 -32.73 9.02
CA VAL A 26 -0.85 -32.13 8.92
C VAL A 26 0.22 -33.16 8.53
N ILE A 27 -0.11 -34.45 8.61
CA ILE A 27 0.84 -35.53 8.32
C ILE A 27 1.07 -35.64 6.81
N LEU A 28 2.33 -35.63 6.42
CA LEU A 28 2.77 -35.71 5.04
C LEU A 28 3.00 -37.16 4.61
N ASP A 29 2.89 -37.42 3.30
CA ASP A 29 3.32 -38.69 2.71
C ASP A 29 4.85 -38.69 2.53
N LEU A 30 5.55 -39.39 3.42
CA LEU A 30 7.01 -39.41 3.52
C LEU A 30 7.61 -40.77 3.11
N ARG A 31 6.86 -41.58 2.34
CA ARG A 31 7.25 -42.95 1.93
C ARG A 31 8.67 -43.04 1.34
N ASN A 32 9.02 -42.12 0.44
CA ASN A 32 10.32 -42.15 -0.23
C ASN A 32 11.46 -41.74 0.71
N ASP A 33 11.21 -40.80 1.62
CA ASP A 33 12.21 -40.31 2.56
C ASP A 33 12.55 -41.39 3.58
N PHE A 34 11.53 -42.06 4.14
CA PHE A 34 11.72 -43.16 5.10
C PHE A 34 12.49 -44.32 4.51
N MET A 35 12.28 -44.62 3.23
CA MET A 35 13.06 -45.62 2.50
C MET A 35 14.54 -45.28 2.46
N ASN A 36 14.86 -44.05 2.07
CA ASN A 36 16.25 -43.60 1.95
C ASN A 36 16.92 -43.54 3.33
N LEU A 37 16.21 -43.06 4.35
CA LEU A 37 16.69 -43.01 5.73
C LEU A 37 16.95 -44.41 6.30
N SER A 38 16.03 -45.35 6.11
CA SER A 38 16.14 -46.70 6.67
C SER A 38 17.21 -47.56 5.99
N ASN A 39 17.55 -47.25 4.74
CA ASN A 39 18.62 -47.95 4.00
C ASN A 39 20.03 -47.47 4.39
N ASN A 40 20.14 -46.32 5.06
CA ASN A 40 21.43 -45.80 5.50
C ASN A 40 21.87 -46.51 6.79
N GLN A 41 22.96 -47.29 6.71
CA GLN A 41 23.46 -48.10 7.83
C GLN A 41 24.10 -47.28 8.95
N ASP A 42 24.43 -46.02 8.70
CA ASP A 42 25.05 -45.11 9.68
C ASP A 42 24.02 -44.46 10.60
N ILE A 43 22.74 -44.47 10.20
CA ILE A 43 21.62 -43.97 10.99
C ILE A 43 21.20 -45.06 11.98
N GLU A 44 21.34 -44.80 13.28
CA GLU A 44 20.78 -45.65 14.33
C GLU A 44 19.28 -45.42 14.48
N GLU A 45 18.90 -44.14 14.51
CA GLU A 45 17.52 -43.72 14.74
C GLU A 45 17.22 -42.45 13.94
N PHE A 46 15.99 -42.32 13.49
CA PHE A 46 15.49 -41.08 12.93
C PHE A 46 14.07 -40.78 13.41
N TYR A 47 13.78 -39.51 13.59
CA TYR A 47 12.47 -39.00 14.01
C TYR A 47 12.03 -37.88 13.05
N PRO A 48 11.07 -38.11 12.14
CA PRO A 48 10.45 -37.03 11.40
C PRO A 48 9.67 -36.11 12.34
N VAL A 49 9.90 -34.81 12.23
CA VAL A 49 9.24 -33.76 12.98
C VAL A 49 8.49 -32.85 12.02
N ILE A 50 7.19 -32.69 12.25
CA ILE A 50 6.33 -31.77 11.50
C ILE A 50 5.82 -30.72 12.47
N ALA A 51 6.22 -29.47 12.25
CA ALA A 51 5.75 -28.32 13.01
C ALA A 51 4.57 -27.65 12.27
N SER A 52 3.47 -27.39 12.97
CA SER A 52 2.26 -26.77 12.43
C SER A 52 1.64 -25.77 13.39
N ASP A 53 0.62 -25.05 12.93
CA ASP A 53 -0.22 -24.19 13.74
C ASP A 53 -1.13 -24.96 14.73
N LEU A 54 -1.27 -26.28 14.60
CA LEU A 54 -1.99 -27.12 15.57
C LEU A 54 -1.07 -27.63 16.69
N GLY A 55 0.22 -27.79 16.41
CA GLY A 55 1.20 -28.40 17.31
C GLY A 55 2.33 -29.09 16.55
N ILE A 56 3.09 -29.93 17.25
CA ILE A 56 4.22 -30.69 16.70
C ILE A 56 3.86 -32.17 16.61
N CYS A 57 4.10 -32.78 15.46
CA CYS A 57 4.07 -34.24 15.30
C CYS A 57 5.50 -34.77 15.26
N VAL A 58 5.79 -35.80 16.06
CA VAL A 58 7.05 -36.56 16.02
C VAL A 58 6.74 -38.00 15.65
N GLY A 59 7.36 -38.51 14.59
CA GLY A 59 7.11 -39.87 14.10
C GLY A 59 8.17 -40.86 14.55
N VAL A 60 7.75 -42.12 14.69
CA VAL A 60 8.59 -43.30 14.87
C VAL A 60 8.27 -44.28 13.76
N VAL A 61 9.28 -44.70 12.99
CA VAL A 61 9.10 -45.50 11.78
C VAL A 61 9.63 -46.92 11.98
N ARG A 62 8.88 -47.90 11.50
CA ARG A 62 9.28 -49.31 11.38
C ARG A 62 9.09 -49.78 9.95
N MET A 63 10.16 -50.20 9.29
CA MET A 63 10.08 -50.86 7.99
C MET A 63 9.47 -52.26 8.12
N LEU A 64 8.57 -52.62 7.22
CA LEU A 64 7.94 -53.94 7.23
C LEU A 64 8.68 -54.90 6.29
N PRO A 65 8.93 -56.15 6.72
CA PRO A 65 9.48 -57.16 5.82
C PRO A 65 8.42 -57.52 4.76
N GLY A 66 8.72 -57.29 3.48
CA GLY A 66 7.78 -57.52 2.39
C GLY A 66 8.37 -57.34 0.99
N SER A 67 7.57 -57.68 -0.03
CA SER A 67 7.95 -57.65 -1.45
C SER A 67 7.97 -56.24 -2.07
N ARG A 68 7.42 -55.23 -1.39
CA ARG A 68 7.50 -53.82 -1.82
C ARG A 68 8.45 -53.09 -0.89
N LEU A 69 9.40 -52.38 -1.49
CA LEU A 69 10.42 -51.62 -0.76
C LEU A 69 9.76 -50.64 0.23
N ASN A 70 8.72 -49.91 -0.17
CA ASN A 70 8.15 -48.80 0.61
C ASN A 70 7.15 -49.20 1.72
N ASP A 71 6.99 -50.49 2.01
CA ASP A 71 6.03 -50.94 3.02
C ASP A 71 6.57 -50.64 4.43
N HIS A 72 5.82 -49.84 5.19
CA HIS A 72 6.26 -49.38 6.50
C HIS A 72 5.09 -49.06 7.43
N LEU A 73 5.40 -48.91 8.71
CA LEU A 73 4.49 -48.55 9.79
C LEU A 73 5.03 -47.30 10.48
N VAL A 74 4.20 -46.30 10.71
CA VAL A 74 4.57 -45.09 11.45
C VAL A 74 3.64 -44.88 12.62
N ALA A 75 4.20 -44.63 13.80
CA ALA A 75 3.49 -44.05 14.93
C ALA A 75 3.84 -42.56 15.04
N TRP A 76 2.83 -41.71 14.99
CA TRP A 76 2.93 -40.28 15.21
C TRP A 76 2.50 -39.94 16.63
N LEU A 77 3.35 -39.22 17.35
CA LEU A 77 3.02 -38.57 18.61
C LEU A 77 2.76 -37.09 18.35
N PHE A 78 1.54 -36.65 18.57
CA PHE A 78 1.13 -35.26 18.47
C PHE A 78 1.21 -34.57 19.84
N ILE A 79 1.92 -33.45 19.85
CA ILE A 79 2.07 -32.54 20.98
C ILE A 79 1.27 -31.28 20.64
N PRO A 80 0.08 -31.09 21.22
CA PRO A 80 -0.69 -29.88 20.99
C PRO A 80 0.07 -28.65 21.45
N GLN A 81 -0.27 -27.49 20.87
CA GLN A 81 0.13 -26.20 21.45
C GLN A 81 -0.21 -26.14 22.95
N ARG A 82 0.60 -25.41 23.72
CA ARG A 82 0.49 -25.26 25.19
C ARG A 82 0.82 -26.50 26.00
N THR A 83 1.24 -27.60 25.36
CA THR A 83 1.66 -28.80 26.10
C THR A 83 3.17 -28.74 26.38
N SER A 84 3.55 -28.64 27.65
CA SER A 84 4.94 -28.81 28.09
C SER A 84 5.25 -30.29 28.34
N ILE A 85 6.34 -30.77 27.76
CA ILE A 85 6.92 -32.10 27.99
C ILE A 85 8.44 -31.98 27.91
N SER A 86 9.16 -32.52 28.90
CA SER A 86 10.63 -32.49 28.87
C SER A 86 11.16 -33.45 27.80
N GLY A 87 12.32 -33.13 27.24
CA GLY A 87 12.97 -33.94 26.21
C GLY A 87 13.17 -35.40 26.63
N GLN A 88 13.54 -35.63 27.90
CA GLN A 88 13.71 -36.99 28.44
C GLN A 88 12.40 -37.77 28.41
N LYS A 89 11.31 -37.18 28.92
CA LYS A 89 10.00 -37.84 28.95
C LYS A 89 9.45 -38.06 27.55
N LEU A 90 9.65 -37.10 26.66
CA LEU A 90 9.27 -37.23 25.26
C LEU A 90 10.04 -38.38 24.59
N TYR A 91 11.36 -38.46 24.81
CA TYR A 91 12.19 -39.53 24.28
C TYR A 91 11.75 -40.92 24.79
N ASP A 92 11.40 -41.03 26.08
CA ASP A 92 10.89 -42.27 26.65
C ASP A 92 9.54 -42.67 26.02
N LYS A 93 8.63 -41.71 25.78
CA LYS A 93 7.37 -41.95 25.06
C LYS A 93 7.56 -42.37 23.61
N LEU A 94 8.55 -41.80 22.91
CA LEU A 94 8.89 -42.24 21.55
C LEU A 94 9.45 -43.67 21.55
N ARG A 95 10.18 -44.07 22.59
CA ARG A 95 10.67 -45.45 22.75
C ARG A 95 9.52 -46.43 23.04
N GLU A 96 8.60 -46.07 23.93
CA GLU A 96 7.38 -46.85 24.17
C GLU A 96 6.58 -47.02 22.86
N LEU A 97 6.42 -45.96 22.05
CA LEU A 97 5.79 -46.07 20.73
C LEU A 97 6.55 -47.00 19.78
N ARG A 98 7.89 -46.96 19.79
CA ARG A 98 8.73 -47.86 18.99
C ARG A 98 8.49 -49.32 19.36
N GLU A 99 8.37 -49.62 20.65
CA GLU A 99 8.04 -50.95 21.15
C GLU A 99 6.65 -51.39 20.68
N ILE A 100 5.63 -50.53 20.84
CA ILE A 100 4.25 -50.81 20.39
C ILE A 100 4.20 -51.14 18.90
N ILE A 101 4.84 -50.33 18.05
CA ILE A 101 4.85 -50.62 16.61
C ILE A 101 5.75 -51.81 16.25
N GLY A 102 6.63 -52.25 17.16
CA GLY A 102 7.47 -53.44 17.05
C GLY A 102 6.72 -54.75 17.30
N GLU A 103 5.61 -54.69 18.05
CA GLU A 103 4.77 -55.84 18.35
C GLU A 103 4.04 -56.39 17.11
N SER A 104 3.48 -57.60 17.25
CA SER A 104 2.70 -58.26 16.19
C SER A 104 1.32 -57.62 16.00
N LYS A 105 0.76 -57.04 17.07
CA LYS A 105 -0.52 -56.36 17.10
C LYS A 105 -0.39 -55.09 17.94
N ILE A 106 -1.07 -54.03 17.53
CA ILE A 106 -1.09 -52.76 18.28
C ILE A 106 -1.89 -52.95 19.58
N ASP A 107 -1.24 -52.69 20.71
CA ASP A 107 -1.86 -52.63 22.03
C ASP A 107 -2.49 -51.26 22.27
N VAL A 108 -3.82 -51.20 22.17
CA VAL A 108 -4.62 -49.99 22.37
C VAL A 108 -4.50 -49.43 23.79
N GLY A 109 -4.32 -50.29 24.80
CA GLY A 109 -4.16 -49.85 26.19
C GLY A 109 -2.89 -49.03 26.38
N LYS A 110 -1.77 -49.53 25.83
CA LYS A 110 -0.49 -48.79 25.83
C LYS A 110 -0.59 -47.46 25.06
N CYS A 111 -1.32 -47.43 23.95
CA CYS A 111 -1.57 -46.18 23.21
C CYS A 111 -2.36 -45.15 24.04
N HIS A 112 -3.31 -45.58 24.88
CA HIS A 112 -4.03 -44.67 25.78
C HIS A 112 -3.18 -44.18 26.95
N GLU A 113 -2.24 -44.98 27.46
CA GLU A 113 -1.35 -44.60 28.57
C GLU A 113 -0.38 -43.48 28.16
N ILE A 114 0.41 -43.69 27.10
CA ILE A 114 0.37 -42.84 25.90
C ILE A 114 -0.15 -41.41 26.03
N GLU A 115 -1.38 -41.27 25.54
CA GLU A 115 -2.14 -40.05 25.40
C GLU A 115 -2.49 -39.41 26.75
N ASN A 116 -2.62 -40.22 27.82
CA ASN A 116 -2.92 -39.82 29.20
C ASN A 116 -1.75 -39.06 29.87
N TRP A 117 -1.26 -38.03 29.19
CA TRP A 117 -0.31 -37.07 29.69
C TRP A 117 -1.05 -35.95 30.45
N LYS A 118 -0.63 -35.75 31.70
CA LYS A 118 -0.90 -34.54 32.47
C LYS A 118 0.42 -33.80 32.62
N SER A 119 0.46 -32.54 32.17
CA SER A 119 1.62 -31.68 32.43
C SER A 119 1.77 -31.54 33.94
N ASN A 120 2.99 -31.72 34.47
CA ASN A 120 3.27 -31.45 35.88
C ASN A 120 3.36 -29.93 36.17
N ASN A 121 3.45 -29.11 35.13
CA ASN A 121 3.53 -27.65 35.23
C ASN A 121 2.37 -27.04 34.42
N ASP A 122 1.51 -26.28 35.10
CA ASP A 122 0.38 -25.49 34.55
C ASP A 122 0.82 -24.31 33.66
N ILE A 123 2.03 -24.35 33.10
CA ILE A 123 2.49 -23.30 32.21
C ILE A 123 2.07 -23.71 30.80
N ASP A 124 0.84 -23.33 30.44
CA ASP A 124 0.33 -23.29 29.07
C ASP A 124 1.24 -22.35 28.26
N THR A 125 2.30 -22.88 27.67
CA THR A 125 3.22 -22.05 26.88
C THR A 125 2.85 -22.10 25.40
N ASN A 126 2.32 -20.99 24.89
CA ASN A 126 2.16 -20.77 23.47
C ASN A 126 3.52 -20.49 22.85
N PHE A 127 3.89 -21.19 21.79
CA PHE A 127 5.00 -20.75 20.97
C PHE A 127 4.50 -19.68 20.00
N LEU A 128 5.12 -18.50 20.03
CA LEU A 128 4.84 -17.42 19.08
C LEU A 128 5.52 -17.71 17.74
N LEU A 129 5.16 -18.82 17.09
CA LEU A 129 5.78 -19.22 15.84
C LEU A 129 4.74 -19.22 14.71
N SER A 130 5.11 -18.53 13.64
CA SER A 130 4.32 -18.22 12.46
C SER A 130 3.94 -19.48 11.66
N LYS A 131 2.94 -19.32 10.79
CA LYS A 131 2.59 -20.26 9.71
C LYS A 131 3.83 -20.79 8.98
N GLN A 132 3.75 -22.04 8.55
CA GLN A 132 4.79 -22.69 7.75
C GLN A 132 5.21 -21.80 6.56
N LYS A 133 6.50 -21.47 6.46
CA LYS A 133 6.99 -20.43 5.53
C LYS A 133 7.51 -20.94 4.18
N SER A 134 7.76 -22.25 4.01
CA SER A 134 8.40 -22.77 2.78
C SER A 134 7.69 -23.98 2.16
N ASP A 135 7.88 -24.11 0.85
CA ASP A 135 7.51 -25.28 0.05
C ASP A 135 8.54 -26.40 0.04
N SER A 136 9.74 -26.15 0.58
CA SER A 136 10.85 -27.11 0.57
C SER A 136 10.55 -28.38 1.38
N LYS A 137 10.88 -29.53 0.78
CA LYS A 137 10.33 -30.84 1.18
C LYS A 137 10.93 -31.43 2.46
N ALA A 138 12.24 -31.35 2.69
CA ALA A 138 12.87 -32.13 3.76
C ALA A 138 14.26 -31.63 4.18
N TYR A 139 14.56 -31.72 5.48
CA TYR A 139 15.77 -31.21 6.12
C TYR A 139 16.18 -32.12 7.26
N PHE A 140 17.45 -32.12 7.69
CA PHE A 140 17.89 -32.96 8.81
C PHE A 140 18.76 -32.24 9.85
N ARG A 141 18.63 -32.67 11.11
CA ARG A 141 19.51 -32.30 12.22
C ARG A 141 20.08 -33.59 12.82
N VAL A 142 21.40 -33.70 12.83
CA VAL A 142 22.15 -34.80 13.42
C VAL A 142 22.51 -34.44 14.86
N GLU A 143 22.43 -35.43 15.74
CA GLU A 143 22.98 -35.36 17.09
C GLU A 143 24.48 -35.00 17.04
N THR A 144 24.87 -33.90 17.69
CA THR A 144 26.26 -33.43 17.72
C THR A 144 26.88 -33.68 19.09
N THR A 145 28.15 -33.29 19.26
CA THR A 145 28.78 -33.25 20.60
C THR A 145 28.14 -32.21 21.52
N ASP A 146 27.54 -31.17 20.93
CA ASP A 146 27.05 -30.01 21.66
C ASP A 146 25.57 -30.13 22.02
N PHE A 147 24.82 -30.95 21.28
CA PHE A 147 23.41 -31.23 21.54
C PHE A 147 23.09 -32.70 21.31
N ASN A 148 22.73 -33.39 22.38
CA ASN A 148 22.26 -34.77 22.34
C ASN A 148 20.76 -34.85 21.93
N MET A 149 20.26 -36.04 21.61
CA MET A 149 18.86 -36.23 21.17
C MET A 149 17.83 -35.74 22.22
N ILE A 150 18.11 -35.91 23.51
CA ILE A 150 17.23 -35.45 24.59
C ILE A 150 17.17 -33.92 24.61
N GLU A 151 18.30 -33.23 24.45
CA GLU A 151 18.38 -31.77 24.40
C GLU A 151 17.70 -31.19 23.16
N ILE A 152 17.82 -31.88 22.02
CA ILE A 152 17.12 -31.51 20.78
C ILE A 152 15.60 -31.67 20.98
N LEU A 153 15.16 -32.76 21.60
CA LEU A 153 13.75 -33.02 21.88
C LEU A 153 13.15 -32.07 22.93
N ASP A 154 13.96 -31.63 23.90
CA ASP A 154 13.56 -30.63 24.89
C ASP A 154 13.29 -29.27 24.24
N LYS A 155 13.92 -29.02 23.09
CA LYS A 155 13.86 -27.76 22.34
C LYS A 155 13.15 -27.91 20.99
N LEU A 156 12.16 -28.79 20.86
CA LEU A 156 11.47 -29.08 19.58
C LEU A 156 10.84 -27.87 18.88
N TYR A 157 10.41 -26.88 19.64
CA TYR A 157 9.80 -25.67 19.09
C TYR A 157 10.87 -24.65 18.68
N GLN A 158 11.60 -24.96 17.62
CA GLN A 158 12.56 -24.05 16.97
C GLN A 158 11.87 -23.25 15.88
N GLU A 159 12.09 -21.93 15.78
CA GLU A 159 11.57 -21.13 14.65
C GLU A 159 12.05 -21.73 13.32
N SER A 160 13.31 -22.17 13.28
CA SER A 160 13.91 -22.84 12.12
C SER A 160 13.08 -24.02 11.59
N TYR A 161 12.37 -24.76 12.44
CA TYR A 161 11.60 -25.94 12.01
C TYR A 161 10.31 -25.56 11.28
N PHE A 162 9.74 -24.39 11.57
CA PHE A 162 8.53 -23.88 10.90
C PHE A 162 8.82 -23.38 9.47
N TYR A 163 10.09 -23.22 9.09
CA TYR A 163 10.45 -22.96 7.70
C TYR A 163 10.40 -24.21 6.82
N TYR A 164 10.09 -25.38 7.35
CA TYR A 164 10.24 -26.65 6.63
C TYR A 164 8.98 -27.52 6.69
N LYS A 165 8.80 -28.38 5.67
CA LYS A 165 7.70 -29.36 5.62
C LYS A 165 7.89 -30.50 6.61
N VAL A 166 9.10 -31.01 6.72
CA VAL A 166 9.53 -31.98 7.74
C VAL A 166 11.00 -31.76 8.08
N VAL A 167 11.33 -31.93 9.35
CA VAL A 167 12.71 -31.96 9.87
C VAL A 167 12.99 -33.35 10.42
N TYR A 168 14.00 -34.03 9.90
CA TYR A 168 14.45 -35.33 10.38
C TYR A 168 15.50 -35.15 11.49
N LEU A 169 15.17 -35.55 12.71
CA LEU A 169 16.16 -35.64 13.79
C LEU A 169 16.86 -36.99 13.68
N LEU A 170 18.19 -36.99 13.54
CA LEU A 170 18.98 -38.17 13.23
C LEU A 170 19.96 -38.46 14.36
N LYS A 171 20.01 -39.74 14.75
CA LYS A 171 21.05 -40.29 15.61
C LYS A 171 21.97 -41.15 14.76
N MET A 172 23.23 -40.74 14.62
CA MET A 172 24.24 -41.41 13.80
C MET A 172 25.21 -42.19 14.69
N LYS A 173 25.70 -43.35 14.22
CA LYS A 173 26.69 -44.18 14.94
C LYS A 173 27.96 -43.42 15.32
N ASP A 174 28.51 -42.68 14.36
CA ASP A 174 29.78 -41.97 14.51
C ASP A 174 29.60 -40.46 14.78
N ARG A 175 28.37 -40.00 15.04
CA ARG A 175 28.00 -38.58 15.21
C ARG A 175 28.49 -37.64 14.10
N SER A 176 28.89 -38.19 12.96
CA SER A 176 29.41 -37.47 11.80
C SER A 176 28.42 -37.56 10.64
N CYS A 177 28.34 -36.48 9.86
CA CYS A 177 27.39 -36.36 8.75
C CYS A 177 28.11 -36.63 7.42
N SER A 178 28.06 -37.86 6.91
CA SER A 178 28.30 -38.12 5.48
C SER A 178 27.04 -38.70 4.86
N PHE A 179 26.29 -37.86 4.15
CA PHE A 179 25.11 -38.28 3.40
C PHE A 179 25.47 -38.46 1.92
N PRO A 180 24.75 -39.34 1.20
CA PRO A 180 24.89 -39.45 -0.25
C PRO A 180 24.61 -38.11 -0.94
N VAL A 181 25.39 -37.79 -1.97
CA VAL A 181 25.34 -36.52 -2.74
C VAL A 181 23.95 -36.24 -3.36
N ASP A 182 23.13 -37.28 -3.53
CA ASP A 182 21.82 -37.21 -4.20
C ASP A 182 20.64 -36.91 -3.25
N TRP A 183 20.89 -36.66 -1.96
CA TRP A 183 19.83 -36.23 -1.05
C TRP A 183 19.68 -34.72 -1.10
N ASP A 184 18.61 -34.25 -1.74
CA ASP A 184 18.18 -32.84 -1.83
C ASP A 184 17.66 -32.30 -0.47
N MET A 185 18.41 -32.54 0.60
CA MET A 185 18.10 -32.13 1.98
C MET A 185 19.24 -31.27 2.53
N GLU A 186 18.93 -30.06 3.02
CA GLU A 186 19.91 -29.20 3.67
C GLU A 186 20.18 -29.68 5.10
N ASN A 187 21.47 -29.75 5.46
CA ASN A 187 21.93 -30.01 6.81
C ASN A 187 21.74 -28.77 7.69
N ILE A 188 20.88 -28.86 8.71
CA ILE A 188 20.67 -27.75 9.67
C ILE A 188 21.35 -28.00 11.01
N SER A 189 22.21 -29.00 11.13
CA SER A 189 22.93 -29.34 12.37
C SER A 189 23.87 -28.23 12.82
N GLU A 190 24.43 -27.48 11.87
CA GLU A 190 25.27 -26.29 12.14
C GLU A 190 24.44 -25.07 12.55
N LYS A 191 23.11 -25.08 12.35
CA LYS A 191 22.24 -23.99 12.83
C LYS A 191 22.07 -24.10 14.34
N PHE A 192 22.30 -23.00 15.04
CA PHE A 192 22.16 -22.89 16.48
C PHE A 192 20.77 -23.35 16.95
N VAL A 193 20.72 -24.12 18.04
CA VAL A 193 19.46 -24.47 18.71
C VAL A 193 19.09 -23.31 19.62
N GLU A 194 18.08 -22.54 19.23
CA GLU A 194 17.67 -21.34 19.93
C GLU A 194 17.19 -21.68 21.34
N GLU A 195 17.75 -20.98 22.32
CA GLU A 195 17.16 -20.92 23.65
C GLU A 195 15.84 -20.15 23.58
N THR A 196 14.87 -20.59 24.36
CA THR A 196 13.58 -19.89 24.48
C THR A 196 13.45 -19.34 25.89
N LYS A 197 12.72 -18.23 26.00
CA LYS A 197 12.32 -17.63 27.28
C LYS A 197 10.81 -17.50 27.32
N SER A 198 10.27 -17.55 28.53
CA SER A 198 8.85 -17.29 28.78
C SER A 198 8.60 -15.78 28.83
N LEU A 199 7.50 -15.35 28.23
CA LEU A 199 6.98 -14.00 28.27
C LEU A 199 5.53 -14.06 28.73
N GLN A 200 5.26 -13.50 29.91
CA GLN A 200 3.90 -13.25 30.35
C GLN A 200 3.46 -11.88 29.86
N MET A 201 2.29 -11.80 29.23
CA MET A 201 1.76 -10.54 28.69
C MET A 201 0.33 -10.29 29.20
N PRO A 202 -0.01 -9.06 29.63
CA PRO A 202 -1.35 -8.70 30.04
C PRO A 202 -2.28 -8.73 28.84
N GLN A 203 -3.58 -8.74 29.12
CA GLN A 203 -4.61 -8.69 28.09
C GLN A 203 -4.44 -7.46 27.19
N ILE A 204 -4.38 -7.70 25.87
CA ILE A 204 -4.21 -6.63 24.88
C ILE A 204 -5.56 -5.93 24.72
N PRO A 205 -5.66 -4.61 24.94
CA PRO A 205 -6.90 -3.87 24.72
C PRO A 205 -7.35 -3.88 23.25
N ALA A 206 -8.66 -3.74 23.04
CA ALA A 206 -9.22 -3.69 21.69
C ALA A 206 -8.60 -2.58 20.84
N GLY A 207 -8.28 -2.89 19.58
CA GLY A 207 -7.67 -1.94 18.63
C GLY A 207 -6.15 -1.78 18.77
N ILE A 208 -5.51 -2.41 19.77
CA ILE A 208 -4.06 -2.49 19.90
C ILE A 208 -3.56 -3.82 19.33
N LYS A 209 -2.41 -3.80 18.65
CA LYS A 209 -1.68 -5.00 18.22
C LYS A 209 -0.25 -4.95 18.74
N VAL A 210 0.30 -6.10 19.07
CA VAL A 210 1.68 -6.27 19.51
C VAL A 210 2.40 -7.19 18.54
N ILE A 211 3.49 -6.71 17.97
CA ILE A 211 4.30 -7.43 17.00
C ILE A 211 5.62 -7.81 17.68
N ILE A 212 5.87 -9.11 17.82
CA ILE A 212 7.07 -9.69 18.43
C ILE A 212 7.72 -10.58 17.38
N GLY A 213 8.90 -10.20 16.87
CA GLY A 213 9.46 -10.83 15.67
C GLY A 213 8.50 -10.69 14.50
N GLU A 214 8.04 -11.81 13.95
CA GLU A 214 7.03 -11.87 12.90
C GLU A 214 5.61 -12.16 13.39
N SER A 215 5.46 -12.46 14.68
CA SER A 215 4.18 -12.81 15.28
C SER A 215 3.39 -11.56 15.63
N THR A 216 2.11 -11.53 15.25
CA THR A 216 1.17 -10.43 15.59
C THR A 216 0.12 -10.92 16.58
N LEU A 217 0.08 -10.27 17.74
CA LEU A 217 -0.85 -10.51 18.82
C LEU A 217 -1.84 -9.36 18.94
N SER A 218 -3.04 -9.69 19.39
CA SER A 218 -4.21 -8.84 19.50
C SER A 218 -5.09 -9.36 20.64
N THR A 219 -6.20 -8.70 20.93
CA THR A 219 -7.14 -9.13 21.97
C THR A 219 -7.65 -10.56 21.78
N GLU A 220 -7.85 -11.02 20.55
CA GLU A 220 -8.48 -12.33 20.26
C GLU A 220 -7.53 -13.52 20.42
N ASN A 221 -6.24 -13.30 20.22
CA ASN A 221 -5.22 -14.35 20.24
C ASN A 221 -4.19 -14.18 21.36
N ASN A 222 -4.45 -13.26 22.31
CA ASN A 222 -3.58 -13.06 23.47
C ASN A 222 -4.04 -13.85 24.70
N SER A 223 -3.63 -15.12 24.81
CA SER A 223 -4.01 -15.96 25.96
C SER A 223 -2.85 -16.78 26.52
N GLY A 224 -2.37 -16.45 27.72
CA GLY A 224 -1.39 -17.27 28.45
C GLY A 224 0.05 -16.80 28.30
N ASN A 225 0.98 -17.69 28.61
CA ASN A 225 2.42 -17.42 28.55
C ASN A 225 2.97 -17.74 27.17
N TYR A 226 3.95 -16.97 26.71
CA TYR A 226 4.57 -17.16 25.40
C TYR A 226 6.00 -17.64 25.52
N CYS A 227 6.35 -18.70 24.81
CA CYS A 227 7.72 -19.06 24.53
C CYS A 227 8.18 -18.28 23.30
N ILE A 228 9.24 -17.51 23.49
CA ILE A 228 9.87 -16.72 22.44
C ILE A 228 11.35 -17.08 22.35
N PRO A 229 11.93 -17.10 21.13
CA PRO A 229 13.37 -17.15 20.95
C PRO A 229 14.09 -16.08 21.78
N SER A 230 15.14 -16.47 22.50
CA SER A 230 15.86 -15.59 23.44
C SER A 230 16.51 -14.38 22.76
N ASN A 231 16.89 -14.52 21.49
CA ASN A 231 17.42 -13.47 20.61
C ASN A 231 16.40 -12.35 20.32
N ILE A 232 15.09 -12.61 20.41
CA ILE A 232 14.05 -11.59 20.25
C ILE A 232 13.87 -10.85 21.57
N ASN A 233 14.21 -9.56 21.61
CA ASN A 233 14.15 -8.73 22.82
C ASN A 233 13.32 -7.46 22.66
N LYS A 234 12.77 -7.21 21.47
CA LYS A 234 11.99 -6.02 21.12
C LYS A 234 10.61 -6.40 20.63
N ALA A 235 9.67 -5.48 20.83
CA ALA A 235 8.36 -5.54 20.22
C ALA A 235 7.97 -4.20 19.62
N ARG A 236 7.00 -4.23 18.73
CA ARG A 236 6.33 -3.03 18.23
C ARG A 236 4.86 -3.08 18.63
N VAL A 237 4.37 -2.02 19.26
CA VAL A 237 2.97 -1.90 19.64
C VAL A 237 2.32 -0.89 18.70
N THR A 238 1.23 -1.29 18.06
CA THR A 238 0.55 -0.49 17.04
C THR A 238 -0.91 -0.28 17.40
N ARG A 239 -1.45 0.86 16.98
CA ARG A 239 -2.87 1.23 17.13
C ARG A 239 -3.25 2.12 15.95
N ASP A 240 -4.38 1.83 15.31
CA ASP A 240 -4.76 2.50 14.06
C ASP A 240 -4.83 4.03 14.20
N GLY A 241 -4.13 4.73 13.31
CA GLY A 241 -4.04 6.20 13.28
C GLY A 241 -3.13 6.80 14.38
N PHE A 242 -2.33 5.99 15.05
CA PHE A 242 -1.29 6.42 15.98
C PHE A 242 0.07 5.91 15.52
N LYS A 243 1.12 6.61 15.95
CA LYS A 243 2.49 6.20 15.68
C LYS A 243 2.83 4.93 16.46
N ASP A 244 3.54 4.04 15.79
CA ASP A 244 4.04 2.80 16.38
C ASP A 244 4.98 3.09 17.57
N ILE A 245 4.80 2.34 18.66
CA ILE A 245 5.65 2.40 19.85
C ILE A 245 6.62 1.23 19.81
N LEU A 246 7.93 1.53 19.81
CA LEU A 246 8.97 0.52 19.93
C LEU A 246 9.23 0.19 21.41
N VAL A 247 9.06 -1.06 21.78
CA VAL A 247 9.33 -1.58 23.12
C VAL A 247 10.69 -2.26 23.10
N SER A 248 11.64 -1.67 23.81
CA SER A 248 13.04 -2.12 23.80
C SER A 248 13.30 -3.35 24.67
N ARG A 249 12.39 -3.66 25.60
CA ARG A 249 12.51 -4.78 26.54
C ARG A 249 11.18 -5.52 26.66
N LEU A 250 11.14 -6.78 26.25
CA LEU A 250 9.91 -7.58 26.35
C LEU A 250 9.44 -7.80 27.80
N LEU A 251 10.36 -7.82 28.77
CA LEU A 251 9.99 -7.92 30.19
C LEU A 251 9.09 -6.77 30.67
N ASP A 252 9.04 -5.64 29.95
CA ASP A 252 8.14 -4.53 30.29
C ASP A 252 6.66 -4.94 30.16
N PHE A 253 6.37 -5.95 29.31
CA PHE A 253 5.03 -6.52 29.22
C PHE A 253 4.60 -7.25 30.49
N GLU A 254 5.50 -7.69 31.37
CA GLU A 254 5.09 -8.35 32.63
C GLU A 254 4.37 -7.40 33.61
N ASN A 255 4.32 -6.10 33.30
CA ASN A 255 3.52 -5.13 34.03
C ASN A 255 2.06 -5.15 33.56
N ASP A 256 1.12 -5.50 34.43
CA ASP A 256 -0.33 -5.51 34.13
C ASP A 256 -0.87 -4.18 33.58
N HIS A 257 -0.23 -3.06 33.93
CA HIS A 257 -0.62 -1.72 33.49
C HIS A 257 0.18 -1.22 32.28
N PHE A 258 0.97 -2.08 31.62
CA PHE A 258 1.84 -1.71 30.50
C PHE A 258 1.10 -0.88 29.44
N PHE A 259 0.00 -1.42 28.88
CA PHE A 259 -0.75 -0.75 27.81
C PHE A 259 -1.37 0.58 28.24
N SER A 260 -1.76 0.71 29.51
CA SER A 260 -2.37 1.95 30.04
C SER A 260 -1.36 3.08 30.22
N LYS A 261 -0.07 2.76 30.31
CA LYS A 261 1.03 3.72 30.50
C LYS A 261 1.69 4.14 29.18
N LEU A 262 1.22 3.61 28.06
CA LEU A 262 1.77 3.95 26.74
C LEU A 262 1.43 5.39 26.36
N SER A 263 2.46 6.16 26.02
CA SER A 263 2.34 7.53 25.52
C SER A 263 2.09 7.51 24.02
N TRP A 264 0.82 7.51 23.62
CA TRP A 264 0.44 7.49 22.22
C TRP A 264 0.56 8.86 21.55
N GLU A 265 1.11 8.88 20.34
CA GLU A 265 1.12 10.05 19.46
C GLU A 265 0.16 9.80 18.29
N LYS A 266 -0.88 10.63 18.16
CA LYS A 266 -1.83 10.59 17.04
C LYS A 266 -1.15 11.17 15.81
N ILE A 267 -1.29 10.47 14.68
CA ILE A 267 -0.83 10.95 13.38
C ILE A 267 -1.92 11.85 12.80
N ILE A 268 -1.59 13.12 12.57
CA ILE A 268 -2.47 14.13 11.99
C ILE A 268 -1.94 14.50 10.61
N ASN A 269 -2.82 14.45 9.61
CA ASN A 269 -2.52 14.82 8.23
C ASN A 269 -3.57 15.81 7.71
N GLY A 270 -3.46 16.21 6.44
CA GLY A 270 -4.40 17.14 5.79
C GLY A 270 -5.86 16.67 5.81
N ASP A 271 -6.10 15.35 5.76
CA ASP A 271 -7.45 14.76 5.73
C ASP A 271 -8.24 14.95 7.03
N PHE A 272 -7.59 15.37 8.11
CA PHE A 272 -8.29 15.73 9.35
C PHE A 272 -9.07 17.03 9.23
N PHE A 273 -8.89 17.79 8.14
CA PHE A 273 -9.48 19.11 7.98
C PHE A 273 -10.25 19.22 6.66
N THR A 274 -11.42 19.83 6.72
CA THR A 274 -12.18 20.25 5.54
C THR A 274 -12.32 21.76 5.56
N ILE A 275 -11.72 22.42 4.58
CA ILE A 275 -11.73 23.88 4.48
C ILE A 275 -12.80 24.31 3.47
N ASN A 276 -13.81 25.04 3.94
CA ASN A 276 -14.92 25.50 3.12
C ASN A 276 -15.01 27.03 3.12
N SER A 277 -15.58 27.61 2.07
CA SER A 277 -16.03 28.99 2.11
C SER A 277 -17.27 29.10 3.00
N SER A 278 -17.37 30.17 3.79
CA SER A 278 -18.58 30.52 4.56
C SER A 278 -19.72 31.11 3.69
N ASP A 279 -19.57 31.10 2.36
CA ASP A 279 -20.62 31.56 1.46
C ASP A 279 -21.81 30.59 1.39
N LYS A 280 -22.96 31.03 0.87
CA LYS A 280 -24.18 30.19 0.80
C LYS A 280 -24.00 28.87 0.02
N LYS A 281 -22.89 28.70 -0.70
CA LYS A 281 -22.60 27.50 -1.49
C LYS A 281 -21.69 26.52 -0.77
N ASN A 282 -21.09 26.90 0.38
CA ASN A 282 -20.14 26.10 1.15
C ASN A 282 -19.10 25.41 0.27
N GLN A 283 -18.54 26.16 -0.69
CA GLN A 283 -17.63 25.57 -1.66
C GLN A 283 -16.30 25.19 -0.99
N LYS A 284 -15.85 23.95 -1.22
CA LYS A 284 -14.56 23.45 -0.71
C LYS A 284 -13.40 24.26 -1.29
N ILE A 285 -12.49 24.70 -0.44
CA ILE A 285 -11.27 25.43 -0.81
C ILE A 285 -10.15 24.40 -0.96
N SER A 286 -9.59 24.28 -2.17
CA SER A 286 -8.57 23.27 -2.49
C SER A 286 -7.12 23.77 -2.34
N SER A 287 -6.91 25.09 -2.25
CA SER A 287 -5.58 25.68 -2.10
C SER A 287 -5.54 26.56 -0.86
N PHE A 288 -4.84 26.08 0.16
CA PHE A 288 -4.65 26.74 1.45
C PHE A 288 -3.31 26.30 2.06
N ALA A 289 -2.78 27.12 2.96
CA ALA A 289 -1.70 26.78 3.86
C ALA A 289 -2.29 26.44 5.23
N LEU A 290 -2.00 25.24 5.74
CA LEU A 290 -2.47 24.76 7.03
C LEU A 290 -1.29 24.67 8.00
N THR A 291 -1.47 25.22 9.20
CA THR A 291 -0.54 25.08 10.31
C THR A 291 -1.22 24.43 11.50
N VAL A 292 -0.56 23.46 12.11
CA VAL A 292 -1.00 22.76 13.32
C VAL A 292 0.10 22.89 14.37
N ASN A 293 -0.21 23.54 15.49
CA ASN A 293 0.75 23.92 16.55
C ASN A 293 2.04 24.58 15.99
N GLY A 294 1.86 25.48 15.01
CA GLY A 294 2.95 26.22 14.37
C GLY A 294 3.78 25.42 13.35
N LYS A 295 3.46 24.15 13.10
CA LYS A 295 4.07 23.34 12.03
C LYS A 295 3.20 23.35 10.80
N ASN A 296 3.79 23.61 9.64
CA ASN A 296 3.07 23.59 8.37
C ASN A 296 2.77 22.15 7.93
N LEU A 297 1.59 21.95 7.34
CA LEU A 297 1.21 20.79 6.54
C LEU A 297 1.17 21.28 5.08
N HIS A 298 2.22 21.02 4.31
CA HIS A 298 2.38 21.51 2.93
C HIS A 298 1.87 20.51 1.89
N SER A 299 1.87 19.22 2.21
CA SER A 299 1.41 18.12 1.36
C SER A 299 0.36 17.28 2.08
N ASP A 300 -0.49 16.61 1.33
CA ASP A 300 -1.42 15.60 1.85
C ASP A 300 -0.67 14.43 2.55
N SER A 301 0.62 14.25 2.21
CA SER A 301 1.52 13.27 2.82
C SER A 301 2.24 13.76 4.07
N ASP A 302 2.12 15.04 4.43
CA ASP A 302 2.79 15.55 5.63
C ASP A 302 2.04 15.06 6.87
N GLU A 303 2.81 14.64 7.87
CA GLU A 303 2.28 14.07 9.09
C GLU A 303 2.85 14.79 10.31
N ILE A 304 1.95 15.18 11.22
CA ILE A 304 2.31 15.75 12.51
C ILE A 304 1.84 14.76 13.59
N CYS A 305 2.80 14.29 14.39
CA CYS A 305 2.52 13.47 15.56
C CYS A 305 2.27 14.36 16.77
N LEU A 306 1.07 14.26 17.37
CA LEU A 306 0.75 14.95 18.63
C LEU A 306 0.39 13.95 19.73
N PRO A 307 0.85 14.16 20.98
CA PRO A 307 0.43 13.34 22.11
C PRO A 307 -1.09 13.32 22.25
N GLU A 308 -1.68 12.14 22.51
CA GLU A 308 -3.13 11.95 22.62
C GLU A 308 -3.76 12.86 23.70
N ASN A 309 -3.04 13.09 24.79
CA ASN A 309 -3.46 13.98 25.87
C ASN A 309 -3.35 15.48 25.53
N LYS A 310 -2.96 15.85 24.31
CA LYS A 310 -2.93 17.25 23.83
C LYS A 310 -3.91 17.51 22.69
N LEU A 311 -4.70 16.50 22.29
CA LEU A 311 -5.61 16.63 21.14
C LEU A 311 -6.83 17.51 21.42
N PHE A 312 -7.17 17.78 22.68
CA PHE A 312 -8.31 18.63 23.04
C PHE A 312 -8.03 20.13 22.88
N GLU A 313 -6.76 20.52 22.74
CA GLU A 313 -6.32 21.92 22.66
C GLU A 313 -5.22 22.06 21.60
N VAL A 314 -5.61 21.98 20.33
CA VAL A 314 -4.69 22.08 19.20
C VAL A 314 -4.85 23.43 18.50
N ASN A 315 -3.77 24.20 18.38
CA ASN A 315 -3.80 25.46 17.65
C ASN A 315 -3.71 25.22 16.16
N VAL A 316 -4.70 25.69 15.41
CA VAL A 316 -4.77 25.54 13.97
C VAL A 316 -4.91 26.92 13.33
N ALA A 317 -4.09 27.17 12.32
CA ALA A 317 -4.22 28.35 11.49
C ALA A 317 -4.29 27.96 10.01
N VAL A 318 -5.21 28.59 9.29
CA VAL A 318 -5.46 28.34 7.87
C VAL A 318 -5.43 29.66 7.13
N GLU A 319 -4.63 29.71 6.07
CA GLU A 319 -4.52 30.85 5.18
C GLU A 319 -4.82 30.41 3.75
N ALA A 320 -5.74 31.13 3.08
CA ALA A 320 -6.10 30.87 1.70
C ALA A 320 -6.20 32.20 0.95
N ASN A 321 -5.75 32.21 -0.30
CA ASN A 321 -5.74 33.45 -1.09
C ASN A 321 -7.17 33.99 -1.29
N GLY A 322 -7.38 35.27 -0.95
CA GLY A 322 -8.69 35.93 -1.03
C GLY A 322 -9.61 35.67 0.19
N TYR A 323 -9.10 35.03 1.24
CA TYR A 323 -9.83 34.76 2.48
C TYR A 323 -9.13 35.37 3.68
N LYS A 324 -9.90 35.72 4.72
CA LYS A 324 -9.33 36.11 6.01
C LYS A 324 -8.66 34.89 6.65
N LYS A 325 -7.45 35.07 7.17
CA LYS A 325 -6.74 34.04 7.95
C LYS A 325 -7.62 33.57 9.11
N TYR A 326 -7.78 32.26 9.23
CA TYR A 326 -8.35 31.62 10.40
C TYR A 326 -7.22 31.24 11.36
N GLU A 327 -7.43 31.47 12.65
CA GLU A 327 -6.54 31.03 13.73
C GLU A 327 -7.39 30.73 14.96
N GLY A 328 -7.28 29.51 15.49
CA GLY A 328 -8.11 29.09 16.60
C GLY A 328 -7.67 27.76 17.20
N THR A 329 -8.17 27.48 18.39
CA THR A 329 -7.92 26.24 19.12
C THR A 329 -9.06 25.26 18.88
N VAL A 330 -8.73 24.01 18.54
CA VAL A 330 -9.70 22.99 18.13
C VAL A 330 -9.47 21.67 18.88
N ASP A 331 -10.55 20.90 19.07
CA ASP A 331 -10.49 19.54 19.60
C ASP A 331 -10.43 18.53 18.45
N LEU A 332 -9.30 17.86 18.32
CA LEU A 332 -9.05 16.84 17.29
C LEU A 332 -9.18 15.41 17.83
N LYS A 333 -9.62 15.21 19.08
CA LYS A 333 -9.65 13.88 19.72
C LYS A 333 -10.49 12.86 18.95
N ASN A 334 -11.63 13.29 18.41
CA ASN A 334 -12.56 12.44 17.64
C ASN A 334 -12.49 12.69 16.13
N CYS A 335 -11.54 13.51 15.68
CA CYS A 335 -11.37 13.82 14.27
C CYS A 335 -10.59 12.71 13.55
N SER A 336 -10.94 12.45 12.31
CA SER A 336 -10.27 11.48 11.45
C SER A 336 -10.52 11.81 9.97
N SER A 337 -9.90 11.09 9.05
CA SER A 337 -10.21 11.19 7.62
C SER A 337 -11.68 10.87 7.29
N LYS A 338 -12.38 10.08 8.13
CA LYS A 338 -13.80 9.77 7.98
C LYS A 338 -14.72 10.82 8.62
N SER A 339 -14.17 11.60 9.55
CA SER A 339 -14.88 12.61 10.35
C SER A 339 -13.99 13.85 10.51
N PRO A 340 -13.74 14.59 9.42
CA PRO A 340 -12.82 15.72 9.45
C PRO A 340 -13.41 16.90 10.20
N PHE A 341 -12.54 17.72 10.80
CA PHE A 341 -12.90 19.00 11.38
C PHE A 341 -13.16 20.03 10.27
N VAL A 342 -14.30 20.71 10.31
CA VAL A 342 -14.70 21.68 9.29
C VAL A 342 -14.27 23.09 9.71
N ILE A 343 -13.50 23.76 8.86
CA ILE A 343 -13.10 25.16 9.03
C ILE A 343 -13.75 25.97 7.93
N GLU A 344 -14.53 26.98 8.31
CA GLU A 344 -15.16 27.90 7.36
C GLU A 344 -14.37 29.21 7.28
N LEU A 345 -13.90 29.53 6.07
CA LEU A 345 -13.19 30.78 5.79
C LEU A 345 -14.13 31.83 5.21
N THR A 346 -14.05 33.05 5.75
CA THR A 346 -14.76 34.21 5.23
C THR A 346 -13.88 34.91 4.19
N LYS A 347 -14.45 35.22 3.02
CA LYS A 347 -13.74 35.98 1.98
C LYS A 347 -13.29 37.35 2.48
N GLU A 348 -12.10 37.75 2.07
CA GLU A 348 -11.56 39.06 2.38
C GLU A 348 -12.20 40.12 1.47
N LYS A 349 -12.87 41.10 2.07
CA LYS A 349 -13.46 42.23 1.33
C LYS A 349 -12.47 43.38 1.33
N LYS A 350 -12.22 43.95 0.14
CA LYS A 350 -11.36 45.12 -0.03
C LYS A 350 -12.21 46.38 -0.10
N ALA A 351 -11.66 47.47 0.44
CA ALA A 351 -12.25 48.80 0.35
C ALA A 351 -11.92 49.41 -1.01
N TYR A 352 -12.95 49.88 -1.71
CA TYR A 352 -12.82 50.57 -2.99
C TYR A 352 -13.61 51.88 -2.96
N ASP A 353 -13.05 52.91 -3.59
CA ASP A 353 -13.75 54.18 -3.80
C ASP A 353 -14.34 54.22 -5.22
N LEU A 354 -15.67 54.24 -5.31
CA LEU A 354 -16.38 54.45 -6.57
C LEU A 354 -16.31 55.92 -6.96
N VAL A 355 -15.76 56.22 -8.12
CA VAL A 355 -15.71 57.59 -8.64
C VAL A 355 -16.73 57.75 -9.75
N ILE A 356 -17.87 58.34 -9.41
CA ILE A 356 -19.04 58.46 -10.31
C ILE A 356 -19.13 59.90 -10.82
N PRO A 357 -19.06 60.13 -12.14
CA PRO A 357 -19.22 61.46 -12.70
C PRO A 357 -20.70 61.86 -12.71
N TYR A 358 -20.96 63.11 -12.33
CA TYR A 358 -22.28 63.72 -12.40
C TYR A 358 -22.18 65.11 -13.04
N SER A 359 -23.31 65.59 -13.57
CA SER A 359 -23.40 66.91 -14.21
C SER A 359 -24.55 67.70 -13.64
N VAL A 360 -24.28 68.94 -13.23
CA VAL A 360 -25.30 69.91 -12.81
C VAL A 360 -25.16 71.13 -13.68
N LYS A 361 -26.22 71.48 -14.45
CA LYS A 361 -26.49 72.63 -15.37
C LYS A 361 -25.34 73.45 -16.02
N SER A 362 -24.16 73.58 -15.41
CA SER A 362 -22.98 74.29 -15.90
C SER A 362 -21.62 73.65 -15.51
N ARG A 363 -21.58 72.57 -14.70
CA ARG A 363 -20.34 71.92 -14.25
C ARG A 363 -20.42 70.40 -14.36
N LYS A 364 -19.33 69.78 -14.81
CA LYS A 364 -19.07 68.33 -14.66
C LYS A 364 -18.23 68.15 -13.40
N ASP A 365 -18.68 67.29 -12.50
CA ASP A 365 -17.97 66.98 -11.27
C ASP A 365 -18.00 65.47 -11.00
N LYS A 366 -17.28 65.01 -9.97
CA LYS A 366 -17.18 63.60 -9.59
C LYS A 366 -17.51 63.44 -8.10
N THR A 367 -18.26 62.39 -7.76
CA THR A 367 -18.47 62.00 -6.37
C THR A 367 -17.67 60.75 -6.07
N LYS A 368 -17.19 60.64 -4.83
CA LYS A 368 -16.54 59.43 -4.30
C LYS A 368 -17.46 58.74 -3.31
N TYR A 369 -17.62 57.43 -3.45
CA TYR A 369 -18.41 56.61 -2.53
C TYR A 369 -17.66 55.32 -2.20
N SER A 370 -17.35 55.10 -0.92
CA SER A 370 -16.60 53.94 -0.48
C SER A 370 -17.48 52.70 -0.33
N ILE A 371 -17.04 51.57 -0.86
CA ILE A 371 -17.71 50.28 -0.77
C ILE A 371 -16.74 49.18 -0.33
N PHE A 372 -17.28 48.09 0.20
CA PHE A 372 -16.54 46.88 0.55
C PHE A 372 -17.02 45.70 -0.26
N ILE A 373 -16.24 45.27 -1.24
CA ILE A 373 -16.56 44.18 -2.15
C ILE A 373 -15.36 43.25 -2.35
N GLU A 374 -15.60 42.04 -2.87
CA GLU A 374 -14.58 40.99 -3.03
C GLU A 374 -13.64 41.27 -4.20
N ASP A 375 -14.20 41.53 -5.38
CA ASP A 375 -13.48 41.95 -6.58
C ASP A 375 -14.16 43.19 -7.17
N TRP A 376 -13.37 44.21 -7.50
CA TRP A 376 -13.86 45.41 -8.17
C TRP A 376 -14.46 45.12 -9.55
N ARG A 377 -14.08 44.02 -10.21
CA ARG A 377 -14.62 43.62 -11.52
C ARG A 377 -16.09 43.24 -11.47
N ASP A 378 -16.57 42.79 -10.31
CA ASP A 378 -17.97 42.48 -10.07
C ASP A 378 -18.79 43.74 -9.79
N CYS A 379 -18.15 44.89 -9.59
CA CYS A 379 -18.81 46.16 -9.40
C CYS A 379 -19.36 46.69 -10.73
N SER A 380 -20.69 46.74 -10.84
CA SER A 380 -21.38 47.37 -11.95
C SER A 380 -22.39 48.40 -11.44
N ILE A 381 -22.49 49.53 -12.14
CA ILE A 381 -23.46 50.58 -11.86
C ILE A 381 -24.25 50.79 -13.14
N GLU A 382 -25.57 50.62 -13.06
CA GLU A 382 -26.48 50.79 -14.18
C GLU A 382 -26.34 52.21 -14.78
N GLY A 383 -26.27 52.30 -16.12
CA GLY A 383 -26.02 53.58 -16.81
C GLY A 383 -24.54 53.98 -16.95
N TYR A 384 -23.63 53.26 -16.30
CA TYR A 384 -22.21 53.56 -16.31
C TYR A 384 -21.40 52.35 -16.79
N ARG A 385 -20.25 52.63 -17.42
CA ARG A 385 -19.25 51.62 -17.75
C ARG A 385 -17.97 51.91 -16.98
N THR A 386 -17.31 50.85 -16.53
CA THR A 386 -16.00 50.97 -15.87
C THR A 386 -15.00 51.56 -16.85
N ASN A 387 -14.34 52.64 -16.47
CA ASN A 387 -13.38 53.36 -17.30
C ASN A 387 -11.95 52.96 -16.97
N GLU A 388 -11.58 53.08 -15.69
CA GLU A 388 -10.21 52.91 -15.22
C GLU A 388 -10.25 52.45 -13.76
N TYR A 389 -9.28 51.62 -13.37
CA TYR A 389 -9.02 51.26 -11.99
C TYR A 389 -7.62 51.74 -11.62
N LYS A 390 -7.51 52.60 -10.60
CA LYS A 390 -6.22 53.15 -10.16
C LYS A 390 -6.28 53.52 -8.68
N ASN A 391 -5.25 53.18 -7.90
CA ASN A 391 -5.14 53.55 -6.48
C ASN A 391 -6.38 53.18 -5.63
N ASN A 392 -6.94 51.98 -5.79
CA ASN A 392 -8.21 51.55 -5.16
C ASN A 392 -9.45 52.38 -5.52
N GLU A 393 -9.37 53.26 -6.53
CA GLU A 393 -10.49 53.99 -7.09
C GLU A 393 -11.00 53.30 -8.36
N ILE A 394 -12.31 53.04 -8.41
CA ILE A 394 -13.01 52.51 -9.58
C ILE A 394 -13.67 53.69 -10.27
N HIS A 395 -13.09 54.14 -11.39
CA HIS A 395 -13.61 55.26 -12.14
C HIS A 395 -14.67 54.80 -13.13
N PHE A 396 -15.86 55.37 -13.00
CA PHE A 396 -16.95 55.15 -13.95
C PHE A 396 -16.99 56.27 -14.99
N LYS A 397 -17.47 55.94 -16.18
CA LYS A 397 -17.89 56.93 -17.18
C LYS A 397 -19.31 56.63 -17.61
N TYR A 398 -20.05 57.69 -17.92
CA TYR A 398 -21.37 57.56 -18.48
C TYR A 398 -21.29 56.69 -19.76
N ASP A 399 -22.13 55.66 -19.84
CA ASP A 399 -22.25 54.89 -21.07
C ASP A 399 -23.22 55.61 -22.00
N SER A 400 -22.69 56.35 -22.97
CA SER A 400 -23.49 57.07 -23.96
C SER A 400 -24.40 56.16 -24.80
N ARG A 401 -24.10 54.86 -24.85
CA ARG A 401 -24.92 53.84 -25.53
C ARG A 401 -25.97 53.22 -24.61
N TYR A 402 -25.98 53.56 -23.33
CA TYR A 402 -26.94 53.05 -22.37
C TYR A 402 -28.38 53.42 -22.76
N TRP A 403 -28.62 54.68 -23.16
CA TRP A 403 -29.94 55.11 -23.62
C TRP A 403 -30.43 54.30 -24.83
N ILE A 404 -29.52 53.93 -25.74
CA ILE A 404 -29.83 53.12 -26.93
C ILE A 404 -30.09 51.66 -26.55
N ARG A 405 -29.35 51.08 -25.59
CA ARG A 405 -29.59 49.70 -25.12
C ARG A 405 -30.85 49.59 -24.26
N SER A 406 -31.07 50.55 -23.37
CA SER A 406 -32.23 50.62 -22.47
C SER A 406 -33.53 50.88 -23.25
N ASN A 407 -33.49 51.73 -24.28
CA ASN A 407 -34.64 52.02 -25.15
C ASN A 407 -34.63 51.27 -26.49
N GLY A 408 -33.74 50.29 -26.68
CA GLY A 408 -33.56 49.61 -27.96
C GLY A 408 -34.83 48.95 -28.49
N LYS A 409 -35.67 48.42 -27.59
CA LYS A 409 -37.00 47.88 -27.94
C LYS A 409 -37.94 48.96 -28.49
N LEU A 410 -37.88 50.17 -27.94
CA LEU A 410 -38.67 51.32 -28.36
C LEU A 410 -38.18 51.87 -29.71
N ILE A 411 -36.85 51.91 -29.91
CA ILE A 411 -36.24 52.33 -31.17
C ILE A 411 -36.60 51.36 -32.30
N ILE A 412 -36.54 50.04 -32.06
CA ILE A 412 -36.95 49.02 -33.02
C ILE A 412 -38.45 49.13 -33.35
N LEU A 413 -39.29 49.36 -32.33
CA LEU A 413 -40.73 49.56 -32.51
C LEU A 413 -41.05 50.80 -33.37
N VAL A 414 -40.36 51.92 -33.12
CA VAL A 414 -40.52 53.16 -33.92
C VAL A 414 -40.03 52.96 -35.35
N LEU A 415 -38.90 52.29 -35.56
CA LEU A 415 -38.39 51.94 -36.90
C LEU A 415 -39.36 51.05 -37.67
N PHE A 416 -39.98 50.08 -36.99
CA PHE A 416 -41.01 49.21 -37.57
C PHE A 416 -42.26 50.00 -37.98
N LEU A 417 -42.68 50.98 -37.17
CA LEU A 417 -43.79 51.89 -37.47
C LEU A 417 -43.50 52.81 -38.67
N VAL A 418 -42.29 53.35 -38.78
CA VAL A 418 -41.87 54.19 -39.91
C VAL A 418 -41.79 53.38 -41.21
N LEU A 419 -41.36 52.12 -41.15
CA LEU A 419 -41.39 51.19 -42.30
C LEU A 419 -42.82 50.87 -42.75
N LEU A 420 -43.75 50.71 -41.81
CA LEU A 420 -45.17 50.50 -42.11
C LEU A 420 -45.86 51.75 -42.69
N LEU A 421 -45.47 52.95 -42.26
CA LEU A 421 -46.03 54.21 -42.75
C LEU A 421 -45.38 54.70 -44.05
N GLY A 422 -44.08 54.45 -44.25
CA GLY A 422 -43.32 54.84 -45.45
C GLY A 422 -43.59 53.97 -46.69
N GLY A 423 -44.16 52.78 -46.51
CA GLY A 423 -44.56 51.90 -47.63
C GLY A 423 -45.90 52.29 -48.29
N GLY A 424 -46.59 53.32 -47.80
CA GLY A 424 -47.98 53.61 -48.17
C GLY A 424 -48.22 54.68 -49.24
N ILE A 425 -47.21 55.43 -49.70
CA ILE A 425 -47.41 56.49 -50.72
C ILE A 425 -46.22 56.54 -51.68
N GLY A 426 -46.37 55.91 -52.84
CA GLY A 426 -45.44 56.11 -53.97
C GLY A 426 -45.27 54.94 -54.94
N SER A 427 -46.35 54.39 -55.50
CA SER A 427 -46.29 53.67 -56.76
C SER A 427 -46.27 54.68 -57.93
N GLY A 428 -45.24 54.62 -58.80
CA GLY A 428 -45.29 55.29 -60.12
C GLY A 428 -43.95 55.70 -60.73
N SER A 429 -43.37 54.79 -61.53
CA SER A 429 -42.51 55.04 -62.71
C SER A 429 -41.37 56.07 -62.65
N MET A 430 -40.11 55.60 -62.68
CA MET A 430 -39.31 55.63 -63.92
C MET A 430 -38.02 54.81 -63.77
N ILE A 431 -37.71 54.11 -64.86
CA ILE A 431 -36.62 53.17 -65.08
C ILE A 431 -35.26 53.90 -65.07
N ILE A 432 -34.30 53.42 -64.27
CA ILE A 432 -32.87 53.48 -64.64
C ILE A 432 -32.34 52.04 -64.57
N LYS A 433 -32.16 51.46 -65.75
CA LYS A 433 -31.33 50.27 -65.96
C LYS A 433 -29.91 50.58 -65.49
N ASN A 434 -29.34 49.74 -64.64
CA ASN A 434 -27.95 49.33 -64.82
C ASN A 434 -27.64 48.02 -64.11
N ASN A 435 -27.12 47.09 -64.91
CA ASN A 435 -26.42 45.89 -64.50
C ASN A 435 -25.35 46.21 -63.44
N ILE A 436 -25.59 45.85 -62.18
CA ILE A 436 -24.51 45.66 -61.20
C ILE A 436 -24.81 44.39 -60.41
N SER A 437 -24.03 43.37 -60.76
CA SER A 437 -23.78 42.07 -60.17
C SER A 437 -24.32 41.73 -58.78
N GLU A 438 -24.90 40.53 -58.72
CA GLU A 438 -25.16 39.66 -57.55
C GLU A 438 -23.87 39.27 -56.77
N ARG A 439 -23.00 40.21 -56.40
CA ARG A 439 -21.70 39.86 -55.78
C ARG A 439 -21.40 40.56 -54.46
N LYS A 440 -22.42 40.97 -53.69
CA LYS A 440 -22.20 41.58 -52.36
C LYS A 440 -23.08 41.11 -51.20
N TYR A 441 -24.10 40.28 -51.44
CA TYR A 441 -24.96 39.76 -50.36
C TYR A 441 -24.61 38.34 -49.90
N THR A 442 -23.87 37.57 -50.71
CA THR A 442 -23.41 36.23 -50.35
C THR A 442 -22.12 36.24 -49.49
N ASP A 443 -21.28 37.26 -49.63
CA ASP A 443 -20.02 37.36 -48.86
C ASP A 443 -20.26 37.77 -47.40
N SER A 444 -21.31 38.54 -47.11
CA SER A 444 -21.63 38.98 -45.74
C SER A 444 -22.32 37.89 -44.92
N ILE A 445 -23.15 37.05 -45.55
CA ILE A 445 -23.76 35.88 -44.89
C ILE A 445 -22.72 34.77 -44.68
N GLY A 446 -21.80 34.58 -45.63
CA GLY A 446 -20.66 33.66 -45.46
C GLY A 446 -19.70 34.09 -44.35
N LYS A 447 -19.43 35.39 -44.19
CA LYS A 447 -18.63 35.93 -43.07
C LYS A 447 -19.29 35.76 -41.71
N LEU A 448 -20.61 35.98 -41.62
CA LEU A 448 -21.34 35.82 -40.36
C LEU A 448 -21.40 34.36 -39.90
N ASN A 449 -21.58 33.43 -40.84
CA ASN A 449 -21.59 31.99 -40.53
C ASN A 449 -20.19 31.48 -40.12
N ASN A 450 -19.11 31.99 -40.72
CA ASN A 450 -17.74 31.66 -40.31
C ASN A 450 -17.36 32.29 -38.95
N GLU A 451 -17.87 33.48 -38.62
CA GLU A 451 -17.70 34.07 -37.27
C GLU A 451 -18.50 33.29 -36.21
N ILE A 452 -19.69 32.78 -36.53
CA ILE A 452 -20.46 31.92 -35.64
C ILE A 452 -19.77 30.56 -35.46
N ASP A 453 -19.22 29.95 -36.51
CA ASP A 453 -18.48 28.68 -36.42
C ASP A 453 -17.16 28.82 -35.65
N SER A 454 -16.46 29.95 -35.79
CA SER A 454 -15.26 30.24 -35.00
C SER A 454 -15.57 30.52 -33.52
N LEU A 455 -16.70 31.15 -33.21
CA LEU A 455 -17.19 31.34 -31.83
C LEU A 455 -17.67 30.02 -31.20
N ILE A 456 -18.28 29.14 -31.98
CA ILE A 456 -18.66 27.78 -31.54
C ILE A 456 -17.40 26.93 -31.30
N ARG A 457 -16.37 27.02 -32.16
CA ARG A 457 -15.07 26.36 -31.95
C ARG A 457 -14.28 26.90 -30.75
N LEU A 458 -14.35 28.20 -30.47
CA LEU A 458 -13.73 28.80 -29.27
C LEU A 458 -14.43 28.36 -27.98
N LYS A 459 -15.76 28.19 -28.03
CA LYS A 459 -16.55 27.67 -26.91
C LYS A 459 -16.30 26.17 -26.66
N SER A 460 -16.03 25.39 -27.71
CA SER A 460 -15.62 23.98 -27.59
C SER A 460 -14.17 23.77 -27.11
N LEU A 461 -13.33 24.81 -27.15
CA LEU A 461 -11.97 24.78 -26.57
C LEU A 461 -11.93 25.15 -25.08
N THR A 462 -13.05 25.62 -24.50
CA THR A 462 -13.15 26.01 -23.08
C THR A 462 -14.10 25.14 -22.25
N SER A 463 -14.65 24.07 -22.81
CA SER A 463 -15.45 23.10 -22.07
C SER A 463 -14.98 21.66 -22.32
N VAL A 464 -13.90 21.27 -21.66
CA VAL A 464 -13.66 19.86 -21.32
C VAL A 464 -14.27 19.62 -19.95
N VAL A 465 -15.58 19.36 -19.91
CA VAL A 465 -16.21 18.49 -18.90
C VAL A 465 -17.36 17.75 -19.58
N VAL A 466 -17.30 16.44 -19.42
CA VAL A 466 -18.14 15.34 -19.91
C VAL A 466 -19.65 15.57 -19.77
N SER A 467 -20.43 15.18 -20.78
CA SER A 467 -21.73 14.54 -20.60
C SER A 467 -22.10 13.66 -21.81
N THR A 468 -22.34 12.40 -21.49
CA THR A 468 -22.64 11.24 -22.33
C THR A 468 -24.09 11.17 -22.80
N ASN A 469 -24.32 10.59 -23.98
CA ASN A 469 -25.42 9.65 -24.21
C ASN A 469 -25.18 8.87 -25.52
N VAL A 470 -24.68 7.64 -25.43
CA VAL A 470 -25.01 6.52 -26.33
C VAL A 470 -24.73 5.21 -25.58
N GLU A 471 -25.68 4.28 -25.60
CA GLU A 471 -25.45 2.83 -25.41
C GLU A 471 -25.94 2.09 -26.68
N PRO A 472 -25.51 0.85 -26.98
CA PRO A 472 -24.28 0.15 -26.57
C PRO A 472 -23.51 -0.45 -27.79
N ALA A 473 -22.18 -0.51 -27.70
CA ALA A 473 -21.37 -1.55 -28.37
C ALA A 473 -19.92 -1.60 -27.84
N VAL A 474 -19.70 -2.49 -26.86
CA VAL A 474 -18.52 -3.35 -26.64
C VAL A 474 -17.11 -2.75 -26.90
N ASN A 475 -16.56 -2.13 -25.85
CA ASN A 475 -15.20 -2.34 -25.28
C ASN A 475 -14.83 -1.11 -24.42
N SER A 476 -15.52 -0.95 -23.29
CA SER A 476 -15.24 0.12 -22.33
C SER A 476 -13.91 -0.17 -21.62
N VAL A 477 -12.87 0.57 -21.99
CA VAL A 477 -11.65 0.69 -21.17
C VAL A 477 -12.03 1.37 -19.86
N SER A 478 -11.66 0.78 -18.73
CA SER A 478 -11.99 1.34 -17.42
C SER A 478 -11.39 2.75 -17.25
N ASN A 479 -12.09 3.65 -16.56
CA ASN A 479 -11.59 5.01 -16.26
C ASN A 479 -10.20 4.99 -15.60
N ASP A 480 -9.94 3.96 -14.80
CA ASP A 480 -8.65 3.76 -14.13
C ASP A 480 -7.50 3.45 -15.12
N THR A 481 -7.80 2.75 -16.22
CA THR A 481 -6.83 2.50 -17.31
C THR A 481 -6.54 3.78 -18.11
N ILE A 482 -7.55 4.65 -18.28
CA ILE A 482 -7.36 5.97 -18.91
C ILE A 482 -6.44 6.85 -18.07
N THR A 483 -6.61 6.85 -16.74
CA THR A 483 -5.73 7.57 -15.80
C THR A 483 -4.28 7.07 -15.86
N ALA A 484 -4.08 5.76 -15.90
CA ALA A 484 -2.76 5.15 -16.03
C ALA A 484 -2.05 5.52 -17.35
N ILE A 485 -2.76 5.43 -18.48
CA ILE A 485 -2.24 5.83 -19.79
C ILE A 485 -1.88 7.31 -19.81
N THR A 486 -2.76 8.17 -19.28
CA THR A 486 -2.55 9.62 -19.22
C THR A 486 -1.31 9.96 -18.40
N TYR A 487 -1.11 9.29 -17.26
CA TYR A 487 0.08 9.48 -16.44
C TYR A 487 1.36 9.08 -17.20
N LEU A 488 1.39 7.89 -17.80
CA LEU A 488 2.57 7.41 -18.52
C LEU A 488 2.94 8.34 -19.68
N ASP A 489 1.96 8.77 -20.48
CA ASP A 489 2.19 9.57 -21.69
C ASP A 489 2.56 11.03 -21.39
N ASN A 490 1.99 11.64 -20.35
CA ASN A 490 2.23 13.06 -20.03
C ASN A 490 3.49 13.30 -19.19
N ASN A 491 4.05 12.30 -18.53
CA ASN A 491 5.22 12.47 -17.66
C ASN A 491 6.52 11.97 -18.32
N GLU A 492 7.58 12.77 -18.30
CA GLU A 492 8.92 12.36 -18.77
C GLU A 492 9.65 11.46 -17.76
N THR A 493 9.30 11.61 -16.49
CA THR A 493 9.86 10.85 -15.36
C THR A 493 8.72 10.17 -14.63
N TRP A 494 8.82 8.86 -14.47
CA TRP A 494 7.85 8.06 -13.72
C TRP A 494 8.35 7.82 -12.31
N TRP A 495 7.59 8.27 -11.32
CA TRP A 495 7.95 8.16 -9.91
C TRP A 495 7.24 6.98 -9.26
N ARG A 496 7.97 6.17 -8.50
CA ARG A 496 7.42 4.97 -7.82
C ARG A 496 6.15 5.27 -7.04
N ASN A 497 6.19 6.28 -6.16
CA ASN A 497 5.06 6.67 -5.31
C ASN A 497 3.82 7.13 -6.10
N GLN A 498 4.01 7.78 -7.25
CA GLN A 498 2.91 8.23 -8.11
C GLN A 498 2.36 7.10 -8.98
N MET A 499 3.20 6.14 -9.38
CA MET A 499 2.75 4.94 -10.09
C MET A 499 1.98 4.01 -9.15
N ASP A 500 2.48 3.81 -7.93
CA ASP A 500 1.84 2.95 -6.94
C ASP A 500 0.52 3.51 -6.41
N SER A 501 0.30 4.83 -6.49
CA SER A 501 -1.00 5.44 -6.17
C SER A 501 -2.04 5.29 -7.30
N ILE A 502 -1.62 4.88 -8.50
CA ILE A 502 -2.52 4.64 -9.65
C ILE A 502 -2.77 3.13 -9.78
N LYS A 503 -4.00 2.70 -9.54
CA LYS A 503 -4.44 1.28 -9.49
C LYS A 503 -3.98 0.38 -10.65
N TYR A 504 -3.78 0.92 -11.86
CA TYR A 504 -3.31 0.16 -13.04
C TYR A 504 -1.81 0.31 -13.32
N LEU A 505 -1.06 0.94 -12.43
CA LEU A 505 0.41 1.09 -12.47
C LEU A 505 1.10 0.57 -11.19
N GLU A 506 0.34 0.09 -10.21
CA GLU A 506 0.87 -0.44 -8.94
C GLU A 506 1.86 -1.59 -9.16
N GLY A 507 3.09 -1.43 -8.69
CA GLY A 507 4.17 -2.40 -8.87
C GLY A 507 4.82 -2.41 -10.26
N LEU A 508 4.34 -1.59 -11.21
CA LEU A 508 4.99 -1.46 -12.52
C LEU A 508 6.39 -0.87 -12.40
N TRP A 509 6.61 0.03 -11.43
CA TRP A 509 7.93 0.61 -11.18
C TRP A 509 8.97 -0.48 -10.83
N ASP A 510 8.63 -1.41 -9.93
CA ASP A 510 9.53 -2.50 -9.54
C ASP A 510 9.79 -3.48 -10.70
N VAL A 511 8.77 -3.72 -11.53
CA VAL A 511 8.89 -4.52 -12.76
C VAL A 511 9.88 -3.86 -13.73
N LEU A 512 9.72 -2.57 -14.00
CA LEU A 512 10.63 -1.80 -14.85
C LEU A 512 12.05 -1.75 -14.25
N ASN A 513 12.15 -1.51 -12.94
CA ASN A 513 13.44 -1.45 -12.26
C ASN A 513 14.18 -2.79 -12.33
N SER A 514 13.48 -3.92 -12.25
CA SER A 514 14.08 -5.26 -12.38
C SER A 514 14.68 -5.55 -13.76
N ARG A 515 14.30 -4.79 -14.80
CA ARG A 515 14.72 -4.94 -16.20
C ARG A 515 14.53 -6.36 -16.78
N LYS A 516 13.60 -7.16 -16.22
CA LYS A 516 13.27 -8.52 -16.70
C LYS A 516 12.19 -8.46 -17.78
N ILE A 517 12.58 -8.72 -19.04
CA ILE A 517 11.66 -8.55 -20.19
C ILE A 517 10.38 -9.38 -20.07
N ALA A 518 10.46 -10.61 -19.53
CA ALA A 518 9.31 -11.50 -19.34
C ALA A 518 8.22 -10.82 -18.50
N LYS A 519 8.60 -10.22 -17.36
CA LYS A 519 7.69 -9.50 -16.47
C LYS A 519 7.15 -8.22 -17.11
N ILE A 520 7.97 -7.51 -17.90
CA ILE A 520 7.52 -6.31 -18.62
C ILE A 520 6.46 -6.66 -19.68
N LYS A 521 6.54 -7.84 -20.32
CA LYS A 521 5.56 -8.27 -21.34
C LYS A 521 4.16 -8.50 -20.76
N GLU A 522 4.04 -8.88 -19.49
CA GLU A 522 2.75 -9.16 -18.82
C GLU A 522 1.86 -7.91 -18.70
N TRP A 523 2.44 -6.71 -18.83
CA TRP A 523 1.72 -5.43 -18.71
C TRP A 523 1.15 -4.90 -20.03
N ASP A 524 1.41 -5.58 -21.15
CA ASP A 524 1.06 -5.13 -22.50
C ASP A 524 -0.45 -5.06 -22.71
N GLU A 525 -1.20 -6.04 -22.20
CA GLU A 525 -2.66 -6.07 -22.30
C GLU A 525 -3.29 -4.84 -21.63
N LYS A 526 -2.71 -4.36 -20.52
CA LYS A 526 -3.19 -3.23 -19.73
C LYS A 526 -2.79 -1.87 -20.31
N LEU A 527 -1.61 -1.77 -20.94
CA LEU A 527 -0.97 -0.49 -21.29
C LEU A 527 -0.74 -0.29 -22.80
N SER A 528 -1.22 -1.21 -23.64
CA SER A 528 -1.07 -1.17 -25.12
C SER A 528 -1.50 0.14 -25.80
N LYS A 529 -2.37 0.92 -25.15
CA LYS A 529 -2.87 2.21 -25.67
C LYS A 529 -1.95 3.41 -25.37
N SER A 530 -0.96 3.27 -24.48
CA SER A 530 0.03 4.33 -24.19
C SER A 530 1.10 4.40 -25.28
N GLN A 531 1.38 5.60 -25.77
CA GLN A 531 2.40 5.82 -26.81
C GLN A 531 3.82 5.66 -26.26
N LYS A 532 4.09 6.12 -25.03
CA LYS A 532 5.40 5.94 -24.38
C LYS A 532 5.64 4.47 -24.02
N TRP A 533 4.61 3.75 -23.57
CA TRP A 533 4.71 2.31 -23.32
C TRP A 533 5.05 1.53 -24.61
N LYS A 534 4.36 1.85 -25.71
CA LYS A 534 4.63 1.24 -27.02
C LYS A 534 6.06 1.47 -27.49
N THR A 535 6.58 2.70 -27.35
CA THR A 535 7.96 3.06 -27.69
C THR A 535 8.99 2.29 -26.85
N LEU A 536 8.74 2.16 -25.54
CA LEU A 536 9.58 1.39 -24.63
C LEU A 536 9.62 -0.08 -25.03
N ARG A 537 8.46 -0.70 -25.29
CA ARG A 537 8.34 -2.10 -25.72
C ARG A 537 9.07 -2.38 -27.03
N GLN A 538 9.01 -1.47 -27.99
CA GLN A 538 9.72 -1.61 -29.26
C GLN A 538 11.24 -1.53 -29.11
N THR A 539 11.75 -0.90 -28.04
CA THR A 539 13.19 -0.74 -27.82
C THR A 539 13.79 -1.80 -26.90
N VAL A 540 13.01 -2.38 -25.98
CA VAL A 540 13.48 -3.39 -25.02
C VAL A 540 13.44 -4.78 -25.66
N GLU A 541 14.54 -5.18 -26.30
CA GLU A 541 14.66 -6.49 -26.97
C GLU A 541 15.24 -7.61 -26.08
N LYS A 542 16.00 -7.25 -25.04
CA LYS A 542 16.68 -8.19 -24.12
C LYS A 542 16.62 -7.69 -22.67
N SER A 543 16.71 -8.61 -21.70
CA SER A 543 16.78 -8.26 -20.27
C SER A 543 18.06 -7.46 -19.95
N GLY A 544 17.97 -6.56 -18.97
CA GLY A 544 19.13 -5.84 -18.44
C GLY A 544 19.99 -6.70 -17.50
N SER A 545 21.26 -6.32 -17.30
CA SER A 545 22.22 -7.04 -16.44
C SER A 545 22.10 -6.76 -14.93
N GLY A 546 21.04 -6.08 -14.50
CA GLY A 546 20.83 -5.63 -13.13
C GLY A 546 19.72 -4.59 -13.04
N PRO A 547 19.39 -4.10 -11.83
CA PRO A 547 18.36 -3.10 -11.66
C PRO A 547 18.72 -1.77 -12.33
N PHE A 548 17.73 -1.01 -12.80
CA PHE A 548 17.96 0.29 -13.45
C PHE A 548 18.35 1.39 -12.46
N ARG A 549 17.78 1.35 -11.26
CA ARG A 549 17.98 2.28 -10.14
C ARG A 549 18.47 1.53 -8.90
N GLY A 550 19.30 2.20 -8.10
CA GLY A 550 19.77 1.69 -6.80
C GLY A 550 18.74 1.84 -5.67
N GLU A 551 19.09 1.38 -4.46
CA GLU A 551 18.16 1.26 -3.30
C GLU A 551 17.47 2.57 -2.86
N ASN A 552 17.98 3.74 -3.26
CA ASN A 552 17.44 5.05 -2.87
C ASN A 552 17.04 5.94 -4.07
N GLN A 553 16.82 5.35 -5.25
CA GLN A 553 16.39 6.06 -6.46
C GLN A 553 15.02 5.55 -6.88
N PHE A 554 14.02 6.42 -6.88
CA PHE A 554 12.60 6.06 -7.10
C PHE A 554 12.02 6.66 -8.38
N ASP A 555 12.85 7.29 -9.20
CA ASP A 555 12.47 7.90 -10.47
C ASP A 555 12.93 7.04 -11.65
N ILE A 556 12.13 6.95 -12.71
CA ILE A 556 12.53 6.39 -13.99
C ILE A 556 12.31 7.46 -15.04
N LYS A 557 13.40 8.12 -15.46
CA LYS A 557 13.35 8.98 -16.64
C LYS A 557 13.22 8.09 -17.88
N VAL A 558 12.12 8.21 -18.60
CA VAL A 558 11.72 7.26 -19.66
C VAL A 558 12.80 7.16 -20.74
N GLU A 559 13.38 8.28 -21.14
CA GLU A 559 14.42 8.31 -22.17
C GLU A 559 15.73 7.65 -21.70
N ASP A 560 16.14 7.86 -20.44
CA ASP A 560 17.33 7.23 -19.88
C ASP A 560 17.13 5.71 -19.76
N TYR A 561 15.92 5.29 -19.38
CA TYR A 561 15.53 3.90 -19.29
C TYR A 561 15.63 3.21 -20.65
N ILE A 562 15.01 3.79 -21.69
CA ILE A 562 15.05 3.30 -23.07
C ILE A 562 16.50 3.23 -23.57
N ASN A 563 17.30 4.28 -23.34
CA ASN A 563 18.70 4.32 -23.75
C ASN A 563 19.59 3.33 -22.99
N SER A 564 19.22 2.89 -21.80
CA SER A 564 19.98 1.87 -21.05
C SER A 564 19.97 0.48 -21.70
N PHE A 565 19.03 0.23 -22.62
CA PHE A 565 18.97 -1.00 -23.43
C PHE A 565 19.66 -0.84 -24.79
N ARG A 566 20.01 0.39 -25.17
CA ARG A 566 20.80 0.69 -26.37
C ARG A 566 22.28 0.72 -25.96
N SER A 567 23.07 -0.22 -26.46
CA SER A 567 24.51 -0.33 -26.18
C SER A 567 25.22 1.03 -26.33
N LYS A 568 25.85 1.55 -25.26
CA LYS A 568 26.73 2.73 -25.38
C LYS A 568 28.10 2.31 -25.96
N PRO A 569 28.68 3.11 -26.87
CA PRO A 569 30.05 2.89 -27.36
C PRO A 569 31.07 3.05 -26.22
N PRO A 570 32.23 2.37 -26.28
CA PRO A 570 33.17 2.30 -25.16
C PRO A 570 33.79 3.67 -24.87
N LYS A 571 33.80 4.06 -23.59
CA LYS A 571 34.57 5.23 -23.10
C LYS A 571 36.03 4.82 -22.82
N PRO A 572 37.01 5.72 -23.05
CA PRO A 572 38.44 5.42 -22.99
C PRO A 572 38.92 5.15 -21.55
N ARG A 573 39.89 4.24 -21.43
CA ARG A 573 40.57 3.84 -20.19
C ARG A 573 41.19 5.04 -19.49
N GLN A 574 40.88 5.22 -18.20
CA GLN A 574 41.71 6.02 -17.29
C GLN A 574 42.92 5.19 -16.83
N GLU A 575 44.09 5.78 -16.93
CA GLU A 575 45.38 5.26 -16.48
C GLU A 575 45.40 5.10 -14.96
N GLN A 576 45.79 3.91 -14.49
CA GLN A 576 46.18 3.68 -13.10
C GLN A 576 47.60 4.21 -12.89
N HIS A 577 47.74 5.27 -12.07
CA HIS A 577 49.01 5.63 -11.47
C HIS A 577 49.39 4.58 -10.42
N ALA A 578 50.47 3.86 -10.68
CA ALA A 578 51.16 3.03 -9.70
C ALA A 578 52.03 3.93 -8.80
N ASN A 579 51.73 3.95 -7.50
CA ASN A 579 52.66 4.41 -6.47
C ASN A 579 53.45 3.20 -5.97
N THR A 580 54.72 3.12 -6.37
CA THR A 580 55.74 2.31 -5.71
C THR A 580 56.49 3.19 -4.72
N ASP A 581 56.31 2.95 -3.42
CA ASP A 581 57.25 3.40 -2.39
C ASP A 581 58.14 2.23 -1.99
N SER A 582 59.43 2.41 -2.24
CA SER A 582 60.52 1.54 -1.85
C SER A 582 60.84 1.71 -0.36
N SER A 583 60.84 0.62 0.39
CA SER A 583 61.54 0.51 1.67
C SER A 583 62.57 -0.61 1.56
N ILE A 584 63.84 -0.22 1.41
CA ILE A 584 65.00 -1.06 1.66
C ILE A 584 65.67 -0.47 2.90
N ASN A 585 65.80 -1.27 3.97
CA ASN A 585 67.00 -1.37 4.78
C ASN A 585 66.83 -2.44 5.87
N GLY A 586 67.78 -3.38 5.92
CA GLY A 586 68.30 -3.91 7.19
C GLY A 586 68.25 -5.42 7.40
N LEU A 587 69.38 -6.06 7.02
CA LEU A 587 69.92 -7.37 7.45
C LEU A 587 69.36 -8.66 6.84
#